data_AF-A0A554RLH6-F1
#
_entry.id   AF-A0A554RLH6-F1
#
_cell.length_a   1.000
_cell.length_b   1.000
_cell.length_c   1.000
_cell.angle_alpha   90.00
_cell.angle_beta   90.00
_cell.angle_gamma   90.00
#
_symmetry.space_group_name_H-M   'P 1'
#
loop_
_entity.id
_entity.type
_entity.pdbx_description
1 polymer ?
#
loop_
_entity_poly.entity_id
_entity_poly.type
_entity_poly.pdbx_seq_one_letter_code
_entity_poly.pdbx_strand_id
1 'polypeptide(L)'
;MTTHTFRSTLSTAALVAVGGFFMAGAPLASAQAPGSDARMQKERATCDGVQQDRAACLREAGAARQEAGRQGLTTPSAGREDANALARCREQPVADRPDCEARIRGGARTSTEGSVMGGGVIRETVTPLPPQPVQPVR
;
A
#
# COMPACT_ATOMS: atom_id res chain seq x y z
N MET A 1 43.18 50.01 9.38
CA MET A 1 42.48 51.31 9.24
C MET A 1 42.79 51.82 7.85
N THR A 2 41.93 51.50 6.88
CA THR A 2 41.93 52.07 5.53
C THR A 2 40.56 51.80 4.92
N THR A 3 39.74 52.84 4.97
CA THR A 3 38.40 52.96 4.42
C THR A 3 38.49 53.40 2.96
N HIS A 4 37.80 52.72 2.05
CA HIS A 4 37.45 53.29 0.75
C HIS A 4 35.95 53.12 0.49
N THR A 5 35.28 54.26 0.60
CA THR A 5 33.87 54.48 0.34
C THR A 5 33.62 54.73 -1.15
N PHE A 6 32.67 53.96 -1.69
CA PHE A 6 31.72 54.18 -2.79
C PHE A 6 31.94 55.30 -3.83
N ARG A 7 31.87 54.91 -5.11
CA ARG A 7 31.21 55.71 -6.15
C ARG A 7 30.23 54.86 -6.96
N SER A 8 28.96 55.17 -6.76
CA SER A 8 27.79 54.70 -7.49
C SER A 8 27.72 55.41 -8.85
N THR A 9 27.49 54.66 -9.93
CA THR A 9 26.80 55.19 -11.12
C THR A 9 25.72 54.21 -11.52
N LEU A 10 24.48 54.71 -11.47
CA LEU A 10 23.27 54.04 -11.90
C LEU A 10 23.32 53.81 -13.42
N SER A 11 22.89 52.64 -13.86
CA SER A 11 22.27 52.49 -15.17
C SER A 11 21.15 51.47 -15.05
N THR A 12 19.94 52.02 -15.01
CA THR A 12 18.66 51.32 -15.13
C THR A 12 18.46 50.83 -16.56
N ALA A 13 18.28 49.53 -16.72
CA ALA A 13 17.47 48.96 -17.80
C ALA A 13 16.83 47.68 -17.27
N ALA A 14 15.51 47.77 -17.06
CA ALA A 14 14.64 46.70 -16.63
C ALA A 14 14.47 45.63 -17.73
N LEU A 15 14.24 44.36 -17.35
CA LEU A 15 13.28 43.46 -17.99
C LEU A 15 13.12 42.14 -17.20
N VAL A 16 11.93 42.01 -16.60
CA VAL A 16 11.07 40.80 -16.56
C VAL A 16 11.46 39.60 -15.70
N ALA A 17 10.54 39.29 -14.80
CA ALA A 17 10.44 38.17 -13.88
C ALA A 17 10.44 36.79 -14.57
N VAL A 18 11.05 35.79 -13.92
CA VAL A 18 10.39 34.51 -13.58
C VAL A 18 11.08 33.96 -12.32
N GLY A 19 10.30 33.70 -11.27
CA GLY A 19 10.75 32.98 -10.09
C GLY A 19 11.09 31.53 -10.46
N GLY A 20 12.37 31.18 -10.36
CA GLY A 20 12.83 29.79 -10.38
C GLY A 20 13.01 29.29 -8.95
N PHE A 21 11.91 28.93 -8.30
CA PHE A 21 11.98 28.12 -7.07
C PHE A 21 12.53 26.75 -7.49
N PHE A 22 13.81 26.49 -7.21
CA PHE A 22 14.41 25.16 -7.34
C PHE A 22 13.75 24.25 -6.29
N MET A 23 12.56 23.72 -6.61
CA MET A 23 12.04 22.52 -5.97
C MET A 23 12.99 21.38 -6.33
N ALA A 24 13.77 20.91 -5.36
CA ALA A 24 14.43 19.62 -5.43
C ALA A 24 13.34 18.55 -5.61
N GLY A 25 13.12 18.13 -6.85
CA GLY A 25 12.20 17.05 -7.18
C GLY A 25 12.71 15.77 -6.53
N ALA A 26 11.99 15.27 -5.52
CA ALA A 26 12.08 13.87 -5.15
C ALA A 26 11.87 13.03 -6.42
N PRO A 27 12.65 11.95 -6.64
CA PRO A 27 12.42 11.10 -7.80
C PRO A 27 11.01 10.54 -7.69
N LEU A 28 10.11 11.02 -8.55
CA LEU A 28 8.86 10.33 -8.80
C LEU A 28 9.27 8.98 -9.38
N ALA A 29 9.18 7.93 -8.56
CA ALA A 29 9.30 6.56 -9.04
C ALA A 29 8.17 6.36 -10.05
N SER A 30 8.47 6.51 -11.34
CA SER A 30 7.53 6.21 -12.40
C SER A 30 7.12 4.75 -12.22
N ALA A 31 5.83 4.48 -12.09
CA ALA A 31 5.35 3.10 -12.11
C ALA A 31 5.48 2.62 -13.57
N GLN A 32 6.40 1.69 -13.83
CA GLN A 32 6.56 1.10 -15.16
C GLN A 32 5.32 0.29 -15.52
N ALA A 33 4.86 0.43 -16.77
CA ALA A 33 3.75 -0.35 -17.29
C ALA A 33 3.96 -1.85 -17.02
N PRO A 34 2.93 -2.58 -16.54
CA PRO A 34 3.00 -4.03 -16.35
C PRO A 34 3.52 -4.72 -17.61
N GLY A 35 4.43 -5.68 -17.46
CA GLY A 35 4.94 -6.49 -18.57
C GLY A 35 5.99 -5.83 -19.48
N SER A 36 6.34 -4.57 -19.24
CA SER A 36 7.46 -3.91 -19.95
C SER A 36 8.80 -4.61 -19.67
N ASP A 37 9.69 -4.62 -20.68
CA ASP A 37 11.02 -5.23 -20.54
C ASP A 37 11.84 -4.59 -19.41
N ALA A 38 11.74 -3.27 -19.24
CA ALA A 38 12.40 -2.54 -18.16
C ALA A 38 11.94 -3.01 -16.77
N ARG A 39 10.64 -3.27 -16.59
CA ARG A 39 10.08 -3.79 -15.34
C ARG A 39 10.52 -5.23 -15.08
N MET A 40 10.50 -6.07 -16.11
CA MET A 40 10.98 -7.45 -16.06
C MET A 40 12.47 -7.53 -15.64
N GLN A 41 13.34 -6.69 -16.20
CA GLN A 41 14.75 -6.68 -15.81
C GLN A 41 14.94 -6.28 -14.34
N LYS A 42 14.15 -5.30 -13.86
CA LYS A 42 14.15 -4.88 -12.46
C LYS A 42 13.68 -6.00 -11.52
N GLU A 43 12.61 -6.70 -11.87
CA GLU A 43 12.08 -7.83 -11.09
C GLU A 43 13.12 -8.97 -11.00
N ARG A 44 13.78 -9.31 -12.12
CA ARG A 44 14.85 -10.32 -12.13
C ARG A 44 16.07 -9.92 -11.31
N ALA A 45 16.48 -8.65 -11.37
CA ALA A 45 17.60 -8.14 -10.58
C ALA A 45 17.35 -8.22 -9.06
N THR A 46 16.07 -8.22 -8.65
CA THR A 46 15.70 -8.37 -7.23
C THR A 46 15.94 -9.81 -6.73
N CYS A 47 15.93 -10.81 -7.62
CA CYS A 47 16.11 -12.21 -7.24
C CYS A 47 17.51 -12.56 -6.72
N ASP A 48 18.52 -11.72 -6.96
CA ASP A 48 19.89 -11.95 -6.49
C ASP A 48 20.13 -11.51 -5.03
N GLY A 49 19.15 -10.85 -4.39
CA GLY A 49 19.29 -10.26 -3.04
C GLY A 49 18.21 -10.68 -2.03
N VAL A 50 17.43 -11.72 -2.32
CA VAL A 50 16.31 -12.17 -1.45
C VAL A 50 16.64 -13.47 -0.72
N GLN A 51 16.14 -13.62 0.51
CA GLN A 51 16.22 -14.86 1.31
C GLN A 51 15.27 -15.98 0.80
N GLN A 52 15.02 -16.03 -0.51
CA GLN A 52 14.07 -16.93 -1.18
C GLN A 52 14.86 -17.79 -2.18
N ASP A 53 14.31 -18.93 -2.60
CA ASP A 53 14.91 -19.73 -3.68
C ASP A 53 14.97 -18.90 -4.99
N ARG A 54 16.19 -18.67 -5.48
CA ARG A 54 16.43 -17.83 -6.67
C ARG A 54 15.70 -18.37 -7.91
N ALA A 55 15.65 -19.69 -8.08
CA ALA A 55 14.97 -20.29 -9.23
C ALA A 55 13.45 -20.09 -9.13
N ALA A 56 12.87 -20.15 -7.93
CA ALA A 56 11.47 -19.83 -7.68
C ALA A 56 11.18 -18.36 -7.99
N CYS A 57 12.00 -17.43 -7.50
CA CYS A 57 11.86 -16.00 -7.80
C CYS A 57 11.86 -15.72 -9.31
N LEU A 58 12.79 -16.33 -10.06
CA LEU A 58 12.83 -16.16 -11.52
C LEU A 58 11.61 -16.75 -12.23
N ARG A 59 11.05 -17.86 -11.73
CA ARG A 59 9.80 -18.43 -12.26
C ARG A 59 8.62 -17.50 -11.99
N GLU A 60 8.53 -16.92 -10.79
CA GLU A 60 7.47 -15.99 -10.41
C GLU A 60 7.54 -14.69 -11.22
N ALA A 61 8.73 -14.12 -11.42
CA ALA A 61 8.93 -12.98 -12.30
C ALA A 61 8.47 -13.29 -13.73
N GLY A 62 8.82 -14.47 -14.25
CA GLY A 62 8.37 -14.95 -15.56
C GLY A 62 6.84 -15.06 -15.66
N ALA A 63 6.20 -15.65 -14.65
CA ALA A 63 4.75 -15.76 -14.56
C ALA A 63 4.07 -14.38 -14.51
N ALA A 64 4.62 -13.44 -13.74
CA ALA A 64 4.12 -12.07 -13.67
C ALA A 64 4.16 -11.38 -15.03
N ARG A 65 5.24 -11.52 -15.81
CA ARG A 65 5.31 -10.99 -17.18
C ARG A 65 4.29 -11.65 -18.11
N GLN A 66 4.15 -12.97 -18.03
CA GLN A 66 3.16 -13.68 -18.84
C GLN A 66 1.76 -13.13 -18.58
N GLU A 67 1.39 -12.96 -17.30
CA GLU A 67 0.07 -12.44 -16.92
C GLU A 67 -0.10 -10.96 -17.30
N ALA A 68 0.97 -10.17 -17.20
CA ALA A 68 0.96 -8.80 -17.66
C ALA A 68 0.68 -8.70 -19.17
N GLY A 69 1.28 -9.59 -19.98
CA GLY A 69 1.00 -9.68 -21.42
C GLY A 69 -0.45 -10.08 -21.72
N ARG A 70 -1.09 -10.82 -20.81
CA ARG A 70 -2.52 -11.18 -20.86
C ARG A 70 -3.44 -10.11 -20.26
N GLN A 71 -2.89 -9.00 -19.76
CA GLN A 71 -3.61 -7.91 -19.10
C GLN A 71 -4.36 -8.33 -17.82
N GLY A 72 -4.02 -9.45 -17.19
CA GLY A 72 -4.68 -9.88 -15.96
C GLY A 72 -4.05 -9.37 -14.66
N LEU A 73 -2.93 -8.63 -14.74
CA LEU A 73 -2.40 -7.87 -13.60
C LEU A 73 -3.22 -6.59 -13.39
N THR A 74 -4.44 -6.77 -12.86
CA THR A 74 -5.35 -5.66 -12.53
C THR A 74 -5.32 -5.35 -11.04
N THR A 75 -5.38 -4.07 -10.68
CA THR A 75 -5.71 -3.68 -9.30
C THR A 75 -7.22 -3.86 -9.09
N PRO A 76 -7.65 -4.71 -8.14
CA PRO A 76 -9.07 -4.85 -7.82
C PRO A 76 -9.63 -3.50 -7.36
N SER A 77 -10.92 -3.24 -7.64
CA SER A 77 -11.59 -2.11 -6.99
C SER A 77 -11.80 -2.40 -5.50
N ALA A 78 -11.83 -1.36 -4.67
CA ALA A 78 -12.08 -1.50 -3.23
C ALA A 78 -13.34 -2.35 -2.93
N GLY A 79 -14.42 -2.16 -3.71
CA GLY A 79 -15.63 -2.97 -3.56
C GLY A 79 -15.44 -4.47 -3.88
N ARG A 80 -14.53 -4.83 -4.80
CA ARG A 80 -14.18 -6.25 -5.03
C ARG A 80 -13.32 -6.81 -3.90
N GLU A 81 -12.43 -6.01 -3.32
CA GLU A 81 -11.64 -6.42 -2.15
C GLU A 81 -12.53 -6.71 -0.94
N ASP A 82 -13.50 -5.83 -0.66
CA ASP A 82 -14.48 -6.01 0.42
C ASP A 82 -15.37 -7.24 0.18
N ALA A 83 -15.85 -7.43 -1.06
CA ALA A 83 -16.65 -8.59 -1.42
C ALA A 83 -15.86 -9.90 -1.22
N ASN A 84 -14.60 -9.94 -1.64
CA ASN A 84 -13.72 -11.08 -1.42
C ASN A 84 -13.45 -11.29 0.07
N ALA A 85 -13.34 -10.22 0.86
CA ALA A 85 -13.15 -10.31 2.29
C ALA A 85 -14.35 -10.94 3.01
N LEU A 86 -15.56 -10.51 2.66
CA LEU A 86 -16.79 -11.07 3.20
C LEU A 86 -17.09 -12.48 2.69
N ALA A 87 -16.66 -12.82 1.47
CA ALA A 87 -16.80 -14.17 0.94
C ALA A 87 -16.13 -15.22 1.83
N ARG A 88 -15.00 -14.88 2.48
CA ARG A 88 -14.31 -15.78 3.42
C ARG A 88 -15.14 -16.10 4.67
N CYS A 89 -16.04 -15.21 5.08
CA CYS A 89 -16.94 -15.48 6.21
C CYS A 89 -18.00 -16.55 5.90
N ARG A 90 -18.17 -16.95 4.63
CA ARG A 90 -19.11 -18.03 4.26
C ARG A 90 -18.65 -19.41 4.71
N GLU A 91 -17.34 -19.57 4.98
CA GLU A 91 -16.75 -20.82 5.48
C GLU A 91 -16.95 -21.03 6.99
N GLN A 92 -17.46 -20.02 7.69
CA GLN A 92 -17.74 -20.14 9.13
C GLN A 92 -19.06 -20.88 9.39
N PRO A 93 -19.20 -21.57 10.54
CA PRO A 93 -20.49 -22.09 10.98
C PRO A 93 -21.54 -20.99 10.97
N VAL A 94 -22.79 -21.33 10.62
CA VAL A 94 -23.87 -20.34 10.41
C VAL A 94 -24.03 -19.39 11.60
N ALA A 95 -23.84 -19.88 12.83
CA ALA A 95 -23.91 -19.08 14.05
C ALA A 95 -22.81 -18.01 14.16
N ASP A 96 -21.62 -18.25 13.60
CA ASP A 96 -20.42 -17.41 13.74
C ASP A 96 -20.23 -16.43 12.56
N ARG A 97 -20.95 -16.64 11.45
CA ARG A 97 -20.94 -15.76 10.28
C ARG A 97 -21.20 -14.29 10.61
N PRO A 98 -22.22 -13.91 11.41
CA PRO A 98 -22.45 -12.49 11.73
C PRO A 98 -21.26 -11.85 12.46
N ASP A 99 -20.62 -12.57 13.38
CA ASP A 99 -19.44 -12.07 14.10
C ASP A 99 -18.21 -11.95 13.17
N CYS A 100 -18.01 -12.91 12.27
CA CYS A 100 -16.97 -12.80 11.24
C CYS A 100 -17.19 -11.57 10.36
N GLU A 101 -18.40 -11.37 9.85
CA GLU A 101 -18.70 -10.23 8.98
C GLU A 101 -18.55 -8.91 9.73
N ALA A 102 -18.97 -8.84 10.99
CA ALA A 102 -18.78 -7.66 11.84
C ALA A 102 -17.29 -7.31 12.00
N ARG A 103 -16.44 -8.31 12.22
CA ARG A 103 -14.98 -8.12 12.31
C ARG A 103 -14.35 -7.64 11.00
N ILE A 104 -14.82 -8.15 9.86
CA ILE A 104 -14.34 -7.73 8.54
C ILE A 104 -14.81 -6.30 8.19
N ARG A 105 -16.07 -5.96 8.47
CA ARG A 105 -16.59 -4.60 8.26
C ARG A 105 -15.97 -3.59 9.23
N GLY A 106 -15.59 -4.04 10.41
CA GLY A 106 -15.09 -3.17 11.48
C GLY A 106 -16.21 -2.38 12.16
N GLY A 107 -15.84 -1.44 13.04
CA GLY A 107 -16.77 -0.57 13.76
C GLY A 107 -16.29 -0.23 15.16
N ALA A 108 -17.15 0.41 15.97
CA ALA A 108 -16.78 0.95 17.28
C ALA A 108 -16.24 -0.08 18.29
N ARG A 109 -16.57 -1.37 18.13
CA ARG A 109 -16.08 -2.46 18.98
C ARG A 109 -14.97 -3.30 18.35
N THR A 110 -14.39 -2.82 17.24
CA THR A 110 -13.33 -3.53 16.53
C THR A 110 -12.02 -2.78 16.63
N SER A 111 -10.98 -3.42 17.19
CA SER A 111 -9.60 -2.93 17.11
C SER A 111 -8.89 -3.56 15.90
N THR A 112 -7.89 -2.86 15.38
CA THR A 112 -7.07 -3.32 14.25
C THR A 112 -5.61 -3.05 14.55
N GLU A 113 -4.77 -4.06 14.41
CA GLU A 113 -3.35 -4.00 14.72
C GLU A 113 -2.52 -4.61 13.59
N GLY A 114 -1.26 -4.16 13.47
CA GLY A 114 -0.34 -4.61 12.44
C GLY A 114 -0.41 -3.79 11.14
N SER A 115 0.25 -4.28 10.10
CA SER A 115 0.27 -3.65 8.78
C SER A 115 0.55 -4.69 7.68
N VAL A 116 0.09 -4.40 6.47
CA VAL A 116 0.36 -5.27 5.30
C VAL A 116 1.86 -5.44 5.07
N MET A 117 2.62 -4.34 5.16
CA MET A 117 4.09 -4.38 5.02
C MET A 117 4.77 -5.13 6.18
N GLY A 118 4.18 -5.12 7.37
CA GLY A 118 4.67 -5.84 8.56
C GLY A 118 4.26 -7.30 8.62
N GLY A 119 3.62 -7.84 7.58
CA GLY A 119 3.27 -9.26 7.46
C GLY A 119 1.83 -9.62 7.81
N GLY A 120 1.00 -8.67 8.23
CA GLY A 120 -0.41 -8.95 8.47
C GLY A 120 -1.16 -7.86 9.24
N VAL A 121 -2.49 -7.93 9.14
CA VAL A 121 -3.42 -7.09 9.89
C VAL A 121 -4.33 -8.00 10.72
N ILE A 122 -4.33 -7.81 12.03
CA ILE A 122 -5.18 -8.54 12.97
C ILE A 122 -6.34 -7.63 13.35
N ARG A 123 -7.54 -8.22 13.43
CA ARG A 123 -8.76 -7.53 13.84
C ARG A 123 -9.40 -8.29 14.98
N GLU A 124 -9.77 -7.59 16.03
CA GLU A 124 -10.48 -8.16 17.16
C GLU A 124 -11.79 -7.41 17.35
N THR A 125 -12.88 -8.13 17.55
CA THR A 125 -14.21 -7.55 17.79
C THR A 125 -14.78 -8.11 19.07
N VAL A 126 -15.17 -7.22 19.98
CA VAL A 126 -15.80 -7.61 21.26
C VAL A 126 -17.32 -7.61 21.10
N THR A 127 -17.92 -8.81 21.11
CA THR A 127 -19.38 -8.99 21.08
C THR A 127 -19.89 -9.26 22.50
N PRO A 128 -20.63 -8.32 23.14
CA PRO A 128 -21.22 -8.59 24.44
C PRO A 128 -22.38 -9.57 24.30
N LEU A 129 -22.35 -10.63 25.10
CA LEU A 129 -23.43 -11.62 25.16
C LEU A 129 -24.50 -11.18 26.18
N PRO A 130 -25.79 -11.49 25.93
CA PRO A 130 -26.82 -11.28 26.92
C PRO A 130 -26.54 -12.13 28.18
N PRO A 131 -26.98 -11.70 29.36
CA PRO A 131 -26.84 -12.49 30.58
C PRO A 131 -27.52 -13.84 30.40
N GLN A 132 -26.79 -14.91 30.68
CA GLN A 132 -27.35 -16.27 30.62
C GLN A 132 -28.19 -16.52 31.87
N PRO A 133 -29.42 -17.05 31.75
CA PRO A 133 -30.24 -17.35 32.92
C PRO A 133 -29.53 -18.40 33.78
N VAL A 134 -29.34 -18.09 35.06
CA VAL A 134 -28.75 -19.02 36.03
C VAL A 134 -29.74 -20.15 36.25
N GLN A 135 -29.46 -21.33 35.70
CA GLN A 135 -30.28 -22.51 35.99
C GLN A 135 -29.88 -23.04 37.38
N PRO A 136 -30.82 -23.18 38.33
CA PRO A 136 -30.52 -23.72 39.64
C PRO A 136 -30.05 -25.17 39.50
N VAL A 137 -28.90 -25.49 40.10
CA VAL A 137 -28.41 -26.86 40.24
C VAL A 137 -29.40 -27.61 41.15
N ARG A 138 -30.04 -28.66 40.61
CA ARG A 138 -30.90 -29.56 41.38
C ARG A 138 -30.06 -30.58 42.13
#